data_AF-A0A349BZV1-F1
#
_entry.id   AF-A0A349BZV1-F1
#
_cell.length_a   1.000
_cell.length_b   1.000
_cell.length_c   1.000
_cell.angle_alpha   90.00
_cell.angle_beta   90.00
_cell.angle_gamma   90.00
#
_symmetry.space_group_name_H-M   'P 1'
#
loop_
_entity.id
_entity.type
_entity.pdbx_description
1 polymer ?
#
loop_
_entity_poly.entity_id
_entity_poly.type
_entity_poly.pdbx_seq_one_letter_code
_entity_poly.pdbx_strand_id
1 'polypeptide(L)'
;MAFRRKFRTFPAGPGDEKGYTGKRFLYMTKRGVIKILGAAAAVIGVAAVVVILLYFLPDKGSTDRSAEAATAAAAASQTVDLEHLVVDSYYEAMDFTDGKEAIRYSYRIPKVDLTGTAVTRINNAIDDDLKHYMVNAESYMEDQESSGGLPACTSISYFWNLRDQDILSLVTQRVMQEEGGRRDDYTVYNLRVSDRTALTREDLLQYLEIPEEEYTANLKKAMISAYLDRYYQYIGEVVSEEDAVNAMARNISYDNLQETDAFLNEDGELCVAGRIYTATDEKGNEYLINLDSYKLSEHYDEFDGDVADRAAKLDEESAAARQKAEEEAKAAEEAKAAEEEARKEAEQEAEKKAEEQAEKEAEEEAKKKEEEQAKKEAEEKAKKEEEEKKKAEEEKAKKEAEEKKKEEEKKKEEEKKEEEWSYTANDAMLMAEDYWGHYPGQPVEGKSSKYTYDVFVYQYPSKDSPYYLVYLCISDHEKDTVNAGCVTVHAKTGEIQEQSYD
;
A
#
# COMPACT_ATOMS: atom_id res chain seq x y z
N MET A 1 12.81 60.80 -31.89
CA MET A 1 11.78 61.15 -30.88
C MET A 1 11.91 60.18 -29.72
N ALA A 2 11.98 60.70 -28.50
CA ALA A 2 12.27 59.99 -27.26
C ALA A 2 10.99 59.62 -26.52
N PHE A 3 11.01 58.54 -25.72
CA PHE A 3 10.38 58.39 -24.39
C PHE A 3 10.69 56.97 -23.86
N ARG A 4 11.76 56.72 -23.09
CA ARG A 4 11.93 56.78 -21.61
C ARG A 4 10.95 55.96 -20.73
N ARG A 5 11.50 54.84 -20.22
CA ARG A 5 11.48 54.27 -18.84
C ARG A 5 10.14 54.13 -18.08
N LYS A 6 9.94 52.94 -17.48
CA LYS A 6 10.21 52.69 -16.04
C LYS A 6 10.14 51.21 -15.65
N PHE A 7 11.24 50.73 -15.09
CA PHE A 7 11.31 49.61 -14.14
C PHE A 7 10.61 50.00 -12.83
N ARG A 8 10.00 49.02 -12.14
CA ARG A 8 9.74 49.08 -10.71
C ARG A 8 9.92 47.69 -10.08
N THR A 9 10.80 47.66 -9.09
CA THR A 9 11.10 46.56 -8.17
C THR A 9 10.14 46.54 -6.97
N PHE A 10 10.07 45.36 -6.34
CA PHE A 10 9.45 44.91 -5.06
C PHE A 10 9.09 45.93 -3.97
N PRO A 11 8.20 45.50 -3.05
CA PRO A 11 8.66 45.26 -1.68
C PRO A 11 8.26 43.88 -1.10
N ALA A 12 8.98 43.49 -0.05
CA ALA A 12 8.83 42.27 0.74
C ALA A 12 7.97 42.46 2.01
N GLY A 13 7.25 41.40 2.39
CA GLY A 13 6.77 41.05 3.75
C GLY A 13 5.53 41.80 4.30
N PRO A 14 4.83 41.28 5.35
CA PRO A 14 5.02 40.06 6.16
C PRO A 14 3.90 39.01 5.92
N GLY A 15 4.08 37.70 6.14
CA GLY A 15 4.17 37.06 7.45
C GLY A 15 2.78 36.95 8.09
N ASP A 16 2.08 35.83 7.87
CA ASP A 16 1.11 35.29 8.83
C ASP A 16 0.81 33.81 8.54
N GLU A 17 1.09 33.02 9.58
CA GLU A 17 0.81 31.59 9.74
C GLU A 17 -0.69 31.37 10.01
N LYS A 18 -1.24 30.32 9.39
CA LYS A 18 -2.43 29.52 9.78
C LYS A 18 -2.74 28.64 8.55
N GLY A 19 -2.41 27.35 8.53
CA GLY A 19 -2.94 26.35 9.44
C GLY A 19 -4.09 25.63 8.73
N TYR A 20 -3.79 24.63 7.90
CA TYR A 20 -4.75 23.59 7.52
C TYR A 20 -4.05 22.23 7.50
N THR A 21 -4.52 21.38 8.40
CA THR A 21 -4.07 20.04 8.70
C THR A 21 -4.59 19.06 7.65
N GLY A 22 -3.74 18.72 6.68
CA GLY A 22 -3.98 17.62 5.75
C GLY A 22 -3.84 16.28 6.45
N LYS A 23 -4.96 15.57 6.61
CA LYS A 23 -5.10 14.25 7.21
C LYS A 23 -4.13 13.24 6.57
N ARG A 24 -3.22 12.69 7.37
CA ARG A 24 -2.51 11.44 7.06
C ARG A 24 -3.44 10.26 7.34
N PHE A 25 -3.82 9.52 6.30
CA PHE A 25 -4.38 8.18 6.47
C PHE A 25 -3.24 7.22 6.82
N LEU A 26 -3.15 6.85 8.10
CA LEU A 26 -2.33 5.73 8.58
C LEU A 26 -3.21 4.48 8.56
N TYR A 27 -2.94 3.53 7.66
CA TYR A 27 -3.49 2.19 7.77
C TYR A 27 -2.69 1.42 8.85
N MET A 28 -3.28 1.30 10.05
CA MET A 28 -2.86 0.31 11.05
C MET A 28 -3.81 -0.90 10.97
N THR A 29 -3.32 -2.04 10.51
CA THR A 29 -4.01 -3.32 10.70
C THR A 29 -3.63 -3.93 12.05
N LYS A 30 -4.66 -4.14 12.88
CA LYS A 30 -4.62 -4.70 14.23
C LYS A 30 -4.03 -6.13 14.24
N ARG A 31 -3.05 -6.36 15.12
CA ARG A 31 -2.68 -7.68 15.63
C ARG A 31 -3.74 -8.15 16.64
N GLY A 32 -4.47 -9.21 16.32
CA GLY A 32 -5.33 -9.95 17.25
C GLY A 32 -4.60 -11.20 17.76
N VAL A 33 -4.41 -11.27 19.08
CA VAL A 33 -3.90 -12.46 19.79
C VAL A 33 -5.10 -13.34 20.16
N ILE A 34 -5.18 -14.55 19.62
CA ILE A 34 -6.18 -15.55 20.02
C ILE A 34 -5.55 -16.52 21.02
N LYS A 35 -6.07 -16.53 22.26
CA LYS A 35 -5.83 -17.58 23.26
C LYS A 35 -6.74 -18.77 22.95
N ILE A 36 -6.17 -19.94 22.69
CA ILE A 36 -6.89 -21.21 22.60
C ILE A 36 -6.89 -21.86 24.00
N LEU A 37 -8.08 -22.14 24.52
CA LEU A 37 -8.32 -22.99 25.69
C LEU A 37 -9.11 -24.22 25.24
N GLY A 38 -8.76 -25.36 25.83
CA GLY A 38 -8.98 -26.70 25.28
C GLY A 38 -10.37 -27.32 25.44
N ALA A 39 -10.54 -28.33 24.60
CA ALA A 39 -11.22 -29.61 24.80
C ALA A 39 -12.76 -29.69 24.70
N ALA A 40 -13.24 -30.31 23.62
CA ALA A 40 -14.04 -31.55 23.67
C ALA A 40 -14.06 -32.24 22.29
N ALA A 41 -13.72 -33.52 22.27
CA ALA A 41 -13.64 -34.37 21.08
C ALA A 41 -14.99 -35.06 20.78
N ALA A 42 -15.34 -35.23 19.49
CA ALA A 42 -15.95 -36.45 18.93
C ALA A 42 -16.24 -36.35 17.41
N VAL A 43 -15.40 -37.06 16.63
CA VAL A 43 -15.67 -37.87 15.43
C VAL A 43 -16.42 -37.26 14.22
N ILE A 44 -15.71 -37.13 13.08
CA ILE A 44 -15.93 -37.73 11.73
C ILE A 44 -15.33 -36.79 10.66
N GLY A 45 -14.40 -37.31 9.83
CA GLY A 45 -14.15 -36.78 8.47
C GLY A 45 -12.68 -36.47 8.12
N VAL A 46 -12.06 -37.35 7.32
CA VAL A 46 -10.63 -37.40 6.92
C VAL A 46 -10.15 -36.24 6.01
N ALA A 47 -10.85 -35.11 5.92
CA ALA A 47 -10.48 -33.98 5.05
C ALA A 47 -9.65 -32.87 5.73
N ALA A 48 -9.53 -32.86 7.06
CA ALA A 48 -8.93 -31.75 7.81
C ALA A 48 -7.42 -31.90 8.13
N VAL A 49 -6.79 -33.02 7.79
CA VAL A 49 -5.39 -33.31 8.19
C VAL A 49 -4.36 -32.69 7.23
N VAL A 50 -4.76 -32.22 6.05
CA VAL A 50 -3.85 -31.55 5.11
C VAL A 50 -3.67 -30.05 5.40
N VAL A 51 -4.57 -29.42 6.15
CA VAL A 51 -4.56 -27.96 6.38
C VAL A 51 -3.72 -27.54 7.60
N ILE A 52 -3.44 -28.44 8.54
CA ILE A 52 -2.74 -28.08 9.80
C ILE A 52 -1.20 -28.26 9.72
N LEU A 53 -0.66 -28.91 8.68
CA LEU A 53 0.78 -29.09 8.51
C LEU A 53 1.50 -27.93 7.76
N LEU A 54 0.77 -26.90 7.30
CA LEU A 54 1.35 -25.76 6.57
C LEU A 54 1.64 -24.52 7.44
N TYR A 55 1.34 -24.52 8.74
CA TYR A 55 1.45 -23.33 9.59
C TYR A 55 2.76 -23.16 10.38
N PHE A 56 3.73 -24.06 10.23
CA PHE A 56 5.03 -23.95 10.91
C PHE A 56 6.18 -24.29 9.97
N LEU A 57 6.58 -23.33 9.12
CA LEU A 57 7.94 -23.20 8.58
C LEU A 57 8.08 -21.78 7.97
N PRO A 58 9.08 -20.98 8.36
CA PRO A 58 9.32 -19.68 7.75
C PRO A 58 10.21 -19.89 6.52
N ASP A 59 9.61 -19.89 5.33
CA ASP A 59 10.38 -19.81 4.09
C ASP A 59 9.73 -18.78 3.15
N LYS A 60 10.52 -17.78 2.75
CA LYS A 60 10.05 -16.60 1.98
C LYS A 60 9.70 -16.92 0.52
N GLY A 61 9.77 -18.20 0.11
CA GLY A 61 9.25 -18.70 -1.18
C GLY A 61 7.90 -19.45 -1.09
N SER A 62 7.28 -19.50 0.10
CA SER A 62 6.04 -20.26 0.37
C SER A 62 4.74 -19.50 0.03
N THR A 63 4.77 -18.17 0.11
CA THR A 63 3.56 -17.34 -0.02
C THR A 63 2.95 -17.40 -1.42
N ASP A 64 3.76 -17.39 -2.48
CA ASP A 64 3.26 -17.47 -3.85
C ASP A 64 2.67 -18.85 -4.18
N ARG A 65 3.33 -19.94 -3.76
CA ARG A 65 2.79 -21.30 -3.95
C ARG A 65 1.49 -21.52 -3.18
N SER A 66 1.35 -20.89 -2.02
CA SER A 66 0.10 -20.94 -1.24
C SER A 66 -1.04 -20.16 -1.89
N ALA A 67 -0.74 -19.02 -2.53
CA ALA A 67 -1.70 -18.20 -3.25
C ALA A 67 -2.12 -18.85 -4.58
N GLU A 68 -1.19 -19.43 -5.33
CA GLU A 68 -1.47 -20.20 -6.54
C GLU A 68 -2.31 -21.44 -6.24
N ALA A 69 -1.99 -22.18 -5.18
CA ALA A 69 -2.76 -23.35 -4.76
C ALA A 69 -4.19 -22.97 -4.33
N ALA A 70 -4.36 -21.84 -3.62
CA ALA A 70 -5.67 -21.33 -3.25
C ALA A 70 -6.48 -20.88 -4.48
N THR A 71 -5.83 -20.23 -5.45
CA THR A 71 -6.47 -19.80 -6.71
C THR A 71 -6.90 -20.99 -7.56
N ALA A 72 -6.06 -22.03 -7.65
CA ALA A 72 -6.39 -23.27 -8.34
C ALA A 72 -7.56 -24.02 -7.67
N ALA A 73 -7.59 -24.07 -6.33
CA ALA A 73 -8.70 -24.67 -5.59
C ALA A 73 -10.03 -23.90 -5.79
N ALA A 74 -9.96 -22.57 -5.83
CA ALA A 74 -11.12 -21.72 -6.14
C ALA A 74 -11.63 -21.99 -7.56
N ALA A 75 -10.74 -21.99 -8.55
CA ALA A 75 -11.06 -22.28 -9.96
C ALA A 75 -11.73 -23.66 -10.15
N ALA A 76 -11.24 -24.69 -9.47
CA ALA A 76 -11.80 -26.04 -9.55
C ALA A 76 -13.19 -26.18 -8.91
N SER A 77 -13.58 -25.24 -8.03
CA SER A 77 -14.87 -25.27 -7.32
C SER A 77 -15.92 -24.31 -7.90
N GLN A 78 -15.52 -23.41 -8.80
CA GLN A 78 -16.41 -22.40 -9.37
C GLN A 78 -17.36 -23.02 -10.40
N THR A 79 -18.66 -22.77 -10.24
CA THR A 79 -19.66 -23.03 -11.27
C THR A 79 -19.57 -21.96 -12.35
N VAL A 80 -19.51 -22.36 -13.62
CA VAL A 80 -19.35 -21.44 -14.75
C VAL A 80 -20.71 -20.97 -15.23
N ASP A 81 -20.98 -19.67 -15.12
CA ASP A 81 -22.10 -19.02 -15.80
C ASP A 81 -21.62 -18.49 -17.16
N LEU A 82 -22.04 -19.17 -18.23
CA LEU A 82 -21.64 -18.81 -19.60
C LEU A 82 -22.39 -17.57 -20.12
N GLU A 83 -23.53 -17.20 -19.52
CA GLU A 83 -24.31 -16.02 -19.95
C GLU A 83 -23.76 -14.72 -19.34
N HIS A 84 -23.17 -14.81 -18.15
CA HIS A 84 -22.58 -13.67 -17.43
C HIS A 84 -21.06 -13.81 -17.28
N LEU A 85 -20.39 -14.42 -18.26
CA LEU A 85 -18.96 -14.70 -18.23
C LEU A 85 -18.10 -13.43 -18.17
N VAL A 86 -18.60 -12.34 -18.75
CA VAL A 86 -18.01 -11.01 -18.65
C VAL A 86 -19.07 -10.03 -18.15
N VAL A 87 -18.75 -9.33 -17.06
CA VAL A 87 -19.64 -8.37 -16.40
C VAL A 87 -19.01 -6.98 -16.37
N ASP A 88 -19.82 -5.94 -16.21
CA ASP A 88 -19.30 -4.60 -15.93
C ASP A 88 -18.69 -4.59 -14.52
N SER A 89 -17.37 -4.40 -14.40
CA SER A 89 -16.73 -4.08 -13.11
C SER A 89 -16.97 -2.64 -12.70
N TYR A 90 -17.18 -1.79 -13.70
CA TYR A 90 -17.51 -0.39 -13.56
C TYR A 90 -18.37 0.08 -14.73
N TYR A 91 -19.36 0.92 -14.42
CA TYR A 91 -20.23 1.56 -15.39
C TYR A 91 -20.50 2.99 -14.94
N GLU A 92 -20.21 3.95 -15.80
CA GLU A 92 -20.65 5.33 -15.65
C GLU A 92 -21.00 5.94 -17.01
N ALA A 93 -22.06 6.74 -17.04
CA ALA A 93 -22.42 7.52 -18.21
C ALA A 93 -22.86 8.92 -17.78
N MET A 94 -22.37 9.92 -18.49
CA MET A 94 -22.58 11.33 -18.21
C MET A 94 -22.96 12.07 -19.49
N ASP A 95 -24.01 12.87 -19.43
CA ASP A 95 -24.43 13.73 -20.52
C ASP A 95 -23.96 15.18 -20.25
N PHE A 96 -23.17 15.74 -21.16
CA PHE A 96 -22.72 17.12 -21.13
C PHE A 96 -23.39 17.91 -22.26
N THR A 97 -23.56 19.22 -22.10
CA THR A 97 -24.05 20.09 -23.18
C THR A 97 -23.24 21.37 -23.22
N ASP A 98 -22.46 21.57 -24.29
CA ASP A 98 -21.67 22.81 -24.51
C ASP A 98 -22.52 23.97 -25.06
N GLY A 99 -23.79 24.05 -24.66
CA GLY A 99 -24.78 24.99 -25.20
C GLY A 99 -25.17 24.80 -26.68
N LYS A 100 -24.49 23.92 -27.44
CA LYS A 100 -24.77 23.62 -28.86
C LYS A 100 -25.03 22.15 -29.16
N GLU A 101 -24.25 21.24 -28.57
CA GLU A 101 -24.40 19.79 -28.75
C GLU A 101 -24.32 19.07 -27.40
N ALA A 102 -25.07 17.97 -27.30
CA ALA A 102 -24.97 17.07 -26.16
C ALA A 102 -23.84 16.05 -26.43
N ILE A 103 -22.80 16.07 -25.60
CA ILE A 103 -21.71 15.10 -25.64
C ILE A 103 -21.97 14.07 -24.54
N ARG A 104 -22.09 12.79 -24.91
CA ARG A 104 -22.23 11.70 -23.96
C ARG A 104 -20.89 11.05 -23.71
N TYR A 105 -20.47 11.02 -22.45
CA TYR A 105 -19.37 10.20 -21.96
C TYR A 105 -19.92 8.88 -21.44
N SER A 106 -19.26 7.77 -21.74
CA SER A 106 -19.68 6.43 -21.30
C SER A 106 -18.48 5.54 -21.05
N TYR A 107 -18.31 5.08 -19.82
CA TYR A 107 -17.22 4.23 -19.41
C TYR A 107 -17.76 2.89 -18.92
N ARG A 108 -17.59 1.83 -19.73
CA ARG A 108 -17.93 0.45 -19.39
C ARG A 108 -16.65 -0.37 -19.30
N ILE A 109 -16.23 -0.73 -18.10
CA ILE A 109 -15.03 -1.55 -17.89
C ILE A 109 -15.45 -3.00 -17.68
N PRO A 110 -14.98 -3.94 -18.52
CA PRO A 110 -15.31 -5.35 -18.34
C PRO A 110 -14.49 -5.98 -17.22
N LYS A 111 -15.03 -7.09 -16.71
CA LYS A 111 -14.29 -8.07 -15.92
C LYS A 111 -14.79 -9.46 -16.28
N VAL A 112 -13.86 -10.37 -16.51
CA VAL A 112 -14.15 -11.79 -16.69
C VAL A 112 -14.49 -12.39 -15.32
N ASP A 113 -15.70 -12.92 -15.16
CA ASP A 113 -16.22 -13.47 -13.91
C ASP A 113 -15.79 -14.94 -13.68
N LEU A 114 -14.48 -15.16 -13.82
CA LEU A 114 -13.84 -16.44 -13.60
C LEU A 114 -12.73 -16.30 -12.58
N THR A 115 -12.42 -17.40 -11.90
CA THR A 115 -11.27 -17.52 -11.02
C THR A 115 -10.17 -18.30 -11.71
N GLY A 116 -8.94 -17.82 -11.61
CA GLY A 116 -7.78 -18.43 -12.25
C GLY A 116 -6.64 -17.43 -12.39
N THR A 117 -5.39 -17.90 -12.38
CA THR A 117 -4.22 -17.01 -12.44
C THR A 117 -4.20 -16.17 -13.72
N ALA A 118 -4.51 -16.77 -14.88
CA ALA A 118 -4.56 -16.03 -16.14
C ALA A 118 -5.74 -15.04 -16.16
N VAL A 119 -6.89 -15.44 -15.63
CA VAL A 119 -8.06 -14.55 -15.52
C VAL A 119 -7.75 -13.34 -14.63
N THR A 120 -7.10 -13.55 -13.49
CA THR A 120 -6.65 -12.45 -12.62
C THR A 120 -5.71 -11.52 -13.36
N ARG A 121 -4.76 -12.05 -14.15
CA ARG A 121 -3.85 -11.23 -14.97
C ARG A 121 -4.61 -10.41 -16.02
N ILE A 122 -5.57 -11.01 -16.73
CA ILE A 122 -6.41 -10.31 -17.71
C ILE A 122 -7.20 -9.19 -17.04
N ASN A 123 -7.90 -9.50 -15.94
CA ASN A 123 -8.69 -8.49 -15.22
C ASN A 123 -7.83 -7.35 -14.67
N ASN A 124 -6.63 -7.64 -14.17
CA ASN A 124 -5.69 -6.61 -13.74
C ASN A 124 -5.19 -5.77 -14.93
N ALA A 125 -4.87 -6.40 -16.06
CA ALA A 125 -4.44 -5.70 -17.27
C ALA A 125 -5.53 -4.75 -17.78
N ILE A 126 -6.79 -5.19 -17.80
CA ILE A 126 -7.96 -4.36 -18.14
C ILE A 126 -8.08 -3.18 -17.18
N ASP A 127 -7.97 -3.44 -15.87
CA ASP A 127 -8.08 -2.40 -14.85
C ASP A 127 -6.97 -1.36 -14.95
N ASP A 128 -5.71 -1.78 -15.11
CA ASP A 128 -4.54 -0.91 -15.21
C ASP A 128 -4.60 -0.04 -16.48
N ASP A 129 -5.04 -0.65 -17.58
CA ASP A 129 -5.17 0.00 -18.89
C ASP A 129 -6.36 0.96 -18.95
N LEU A 130 -7.51 0.65 -18.34
CA LEU A 130 -8.72 1.44 -18.55
C LEU A 130 -9.04 2.45 -17.43
N LYS A 131 -8.71 2.15 -16.16
CA LYS A 131 -9.17 2.98 -15.03
C LYS A 131 -8.54 4.37 -15.00
N HIS A 132 -7.32 4.52 -15.51
CA HIS A 132 -6.64 5.82 -15.49
C HIS A 132 -7.34 6.86 -16.39
N TYR A 133 -8.08 6.42 -17.42
CA TYR A 133 -8.89 7.30 -18.25
C TYR A 133 -10.11 7.88 -17.52
N MET A 134 -10.62 7.17 -16.51
CA MET A 134 -11.75 7.63 -15.69
C MET A 134 -11.36 8.82 -14.79
N VAL A 135 -10.16 8.75 -14.19
CA VAL A 135 -9.64 9.78 -13.27
C VAL A 135 -9.49 11.14 -13.97
N ASN A 136 -9.32 11.14 -15.30
CA ASN A 136 -9.25 12.37 -16.09
C ASN A 136 -10.62 12.99 -16.37
N ALA A 137 -11.72 12.24 -16.41
CA ALA A 137 -13.03 12.84 -16.70
C ALA A 137 -13.46 13.78 -15.55
N GLU A 138 -13.34 13.35 -14.29
CA GLU A 138 -13.72 14.14 -13.12
C GLU A 138 -12.86 15.40 -12.93
N SER A 139 -11.54 15.29 -13.09
CA SER A 139 -10.64 16.44 -12.88
C SER A 139 -10.81 17.53 -13.95
N TYR A 140 -11.15 17.15 -15.18
CA TYR A 140 -11.44 18.11 -16.26
C TYR A 140 -12.80 18.82 -16.05
N MET A 141 -13.74 18.20 -15.34
CA MET A 141 -15.04 18.78 -15.04
C MET A 141 -14.99 19.88 -13.96
N GLU A 142 -14.03 19.84 -13.04
CA GLU A 142 -13.90 20.86 -11.98
C GLU A 142 -13.25 22.17 -12.45
N ASP A 143 -12.46 22.15 -13.53
CA ASP A 143 -11.56 23.25 -13.92
C ASP A 143 -11.83 23.75 -15.36
N GLN A 144 -13.09 23.82 -15.77
CA GLN A 144 -13.51 24.27 -17.12
C GLN A 144 -13.04 25.69 -17.48
N GLU A 145 -12.80 26.56 -16.49
CA GLU A 145 -12.28 27.92 -16.73
C GLU A 145 -10.76 27.95 -17.01
N SER A 146 -10.03 26.86 -16.74
CA SER A 146 -8.55 26.81 -16.81
C SER A 146 -8.02 25.80 -17.85
N SER A 147 -8.72 24.68 -18.08
CA SER A 147 -8.20 23.55 -18.86
C SER A 147 -8.51 23.58 -20.37
N GLY A 148 -9.58 24.27 -20.81
CA GLY A 148 -9.87 24.57 -22.22
C GLY A 148 -9.99 23.37 -23.20
N GLY A 149 -10.00 22.12 -22.73
CA GLY A 149 -9.97 20.92 -23.58
C GLY A 149 -10.93 19.82 -23.13
N LEU A 150 -11.46 19.06 -24.08
CA LEU A 150 -12.22 17.82 -23.83
C LEU A 150 -11.29 16.75 -23.24
N PRO A 151 -11.79 15.81 -22.42
CA PRO A 151 -10.96 14.70 -21.94
C PRO A 151 -10.48 13.85 -23.13
N ALA A 152 -9.24 13.37 -23.03
CA ALA A 152 -8.59 12.61 -24.10
C ALA A 152 -9.33 11.31 -24.46
N CYS A 153 -10.11 10.73 -23.55
CA CYS A 153 -10.94 9.55 -23.80
C CYS A 153 -12.41 9.87 -23.52
N THR A 154 -13.25 9.72 -24.54
CA THR A 154 -14.69 10.06 -24.48
C THR A 154 -15.57 8.86 -24.15
N SER A 155 -15.16 7.67 -24.55
CA SER A 155 -15.93 6.46 -24.32
C SER A 155 -15.01 5.25 -24.17
N ILE A 156 -15.37 4.37 -23.23
CA ILE A 156 -14.83 3.02 -23.10
C ILE A 156 -16.01 2.06 -23.21
N SER A 157 -15.91 1.12 -24.13
CA SER A 157 -16.90 0.07 -24.30
C SER A 157 -16.22 -1.26 -24.57
N TYR A 158 -16.99 -2.34 -24.54
CA TYR A 158 -16.47 -3.67 -24.85
C TYR A 158 -17.58 -4.54 -25.41
N PHE A 159 -17.17 -5.59 -26.12
CA PHE A 159 -18.00 -6.71 -26.50
C PHE A 159 -17.21 -8.00 -26.29
N TRP A 160 -17.92 -9.12 -26.18
CA TRP A 160 -17.29 -10.42 -26.02
C TRP A 160 -18.10 -11.49 -26.72
N ASN A 161 -17.41 -12.51 -27.21
CA ASN A 161 -18.00 -13.64 -27.90
C ASN A 161 -17.44 -14.94 -27.33
N LEU A 162 -18.26 -15.99 -27.39
CA LEU A 162 -17.91 -17.31 -26.92
C LEU A 162 -18.13 -18.33 -28.02
N ARG A 163 -17.04 -18.90 -28.54
CA ARG A 163 -17.09 -19.97 -29.54
C ARG A 163 -17.04 -21.32 -28.86
N ASP A 164 -17.90 -22.23 -29.31
CA ASP A 164 -18.00 -23.62 -28.85
C ASP A 164 -18.07 -23.78 -27.33
N GLN A 165 -18.62 -22.76 -26.64
CA GLN A 165 -18.70 -22.65 -25.18
C GLN A 165 -17.33 -22.67 -24.46
N ASP A 166 -16.21 -22.55 -25.18
CA ASP A 166 -14.88 -22.75 -24.62
C ASP A 166 -13.87 -21.64 -24.96
N ILE A 167 -13.99 -20.96 -26.10
CA ILE A 167 -13.07 -19.88 -26.47
C ILE A 167 -13.76 -18.54 -26.29
N LEU A 168 -13.35 -17.79 -25.26
CA LEU A 168 -13.79 -16.42 -25.02
C LEU A 168 -12.85 -15.45 -25.74
N SER A 169 -13.41 -14.59 -26.58
CA SER A 169 -12.76 -13.40 -27.12
C SER A 169 -13.43 -12.17 -26.54
N LEU A 170 -12.70 -11.38 -25.75
CA LEU A 170 -13.13 -10.11 -25.17
C LEU A 170 -12.38 -8.97 -25.86
N VAL A 171 -13.11 -8.00 -26.40
CA VAL A 171 -12.52 -6.83 -27.08
C VAL A 171 -12.98 -5.57 -26.35
N THR A 172 -12.03 -4.78 -25.88
CA THR A 172 -12.27 -3.43 -25.35
C THR A 172 -12.05 -2.42 -26.47
N GLN A 173 -12.79 -1.31 -26.42
CA GLN A 173 -12.68 -0.17 -27.32
C GLN A 173 -12.57 1.11 -26.49
N ARG A 174 -11.57 1.92 -26.79
CA ARG A 174 -11.40 3.29 -26.30
C ARG A 174 -11.61 4.26 -27.46
N VAL A 175 -12.37 5.32 -27.20
CA VAL A 175 -12.59 6.40 -28.16
C VAL A 175 -11.80 7.62 -27.72
N MET A 176 -10.64 7.80 -28.35
CA MET A 176 -9.70 8.88 -28.05
C MET A 176 -10.01 10.13 -28.88
N GLN A 177 -9.98 11.29 -28.23
CA GLN A 177 -10.01 12.60 -28.86
C GLN A 177 -8.59 13.17 -28.88
N GLU A 178 -8.04 13.34 -30.08
CA GLU A 178 -6.72 13.91 -30.29
C GLU A 178 -6.75 15.11 -31.23
N GLU A 179 -5.66 15.86 -31.26
CA GLU A 179 -5.44 16.93 -32.23
C GLU A 179 -5.32 16.31 -33.63
N GLY A 180 -6.43 16.30 -34.37
CA GLY A 180 -6.54 15.61 -35.67
C GLY A 180 -7.82 14.80 -35.85
N GLY A 181 -8.53 14.50 -34.76
CA GLY A 181 -9.84 13.85 -34.79
C GLY A 181 -10.01 12.73 -33.78
N ARG A 182 -11.01 11.90 -34.03
CA ARG A 182 -11.34 10.73 -33.24
C ARG A 182 -10.47 9.55 -33.67
N ARG A 183 -9.82 8.88 -32.70
CA ARG A 183 -9.17 7.58 -32.89
C ARG A 183 -9.88 6.53 -32.04
N ASP A 184 -10.11 5.36 -32.63
CA ASP A 184 -10.56 4.18 -31.89
C ASP A 184 -9.34 3.27 -31.64
N ASP A 185 -9.13 2.90 -30.37
CA ASP A 185 -8.10 1.95 -29.95
C ASP A 185 -8.78 0.71 -29.37
N TYR A 186 -8.29 -0.47 -29.71
CA TYR A 186 -8.81 -1.74 -29.27
C TYR A 186 -7.78 -2.53 -28.48
N THR A 187 -8.25 -3.40 -27.59
CA THR A 187 -7.39 -4.40 -26.96
C THR A 187 -8.16 -5.71 -26.87
N VAL A 188 -7.49 -6.79 -27.24
CA VAL A 188 -8.10 -8.11 -27.34
C VAL A 188 -7.57 -9.01 -26.24
N TYR A 189 -8.48 -9.75 -25.60
CA TYR A 189 -8.14 -10.78 -24.63
C TYR A 189 -8.81 -12.08 -25.03
N ASN A 190 -8.01 -13.11 -25.26
CA ASN A 190 -8.50 -14.45 -25.56
C ASN A 190 -8.24 -15.39 -24.38
N LEU A 191 -9.24 -16.20 -24.04
CA LEU A 191 -9.20 -17.11 -22.91
C LEU A 191 -9.88 -18.42 -23.27
N ARG A 192 -9.25 -19.56 -22.96
CA ARG A 192 -9.92 -20.84 -22.91
C ARG A 192 -10.63 -21.00 -21.57
N VAL A 193 -11.95 -21.17 -21.63
CA VAL A 193 -12.84 -21.22 -20.48
C VAL A 193 -12.62 -22.51 -19.70
N SER A 194 -12.49 -23.66 -20.34
CA SER A 194 -12.37 -24.96 -19.66
C SER A 194 -11.18 -25.07 -18.70
N ASP A 195 -10.01 -24.55 -19.09
CA ASP A 195 -8.76 -24.66 -18.30
C ASP A 195 -8.25 -23.32 -17.76
N ARG A 196 -8.96 -22.21 -18.05
CA ARG A 196 -8.63 -20.84 -17.60
C ARG A 196 -7.26 -20.37 -18.08
N THR A 197 -6.87 -20.79 -19.29
CA THR A 197 -5.61 -20.34 -19.92
C THR A 197 -5.86 -19.13 -20.81
N ALA A 198 -4.97 -18.15 -20.74
CA ALA A 198 -4.95 -17.08 -21.74
C ALA A 198 -4.39 -17.65 -23.04
N LEU A 199 -5.00 -17.29 -24.17
CA LEU A 199 -4.63 -17.78 -25.49
C LEU A 199 -3.89 -16.70 -26.26
N THR A 200 -2.78 -17.07 -26.91
CA THR A 200 -2.11 -16.19 -27.87
C THR A 200 -2.80 -16.26 -29.24
N ARG A 201 -2.33 -15.42 -30.18
CA ARG A 201 -2.73 -15.53 -31.59
C ARG A 201 -2.42 -16.92 -32.14
N GLU A 202 -1.23 -17.45 -31.84
CA GLU A 202 -0.81 -18.77 -32.30
C GLU A 202 -1.72 -19.88 -31.76
N ASP A 203 -2.16 -19.79 -30.50
CA ASP A 203 -3.12 -20.73 -29.92
C ASP A 203 -4.48 -20.67 -30.64
N LEU A 204 -4.95 -19.47 -30.97
CA LEU A 204 -6.19 -19.28 -31.74
C LEU A 204 -6.07 -19.85 -33.15
N LEU A 205 -4.99 -19.55 -33.88
CA LEU A 205 -4.77 -20.05 -35.24
C LEU A 205 -4.64 -21.58 -35.25
N GLN A 206 -3.96 -22.15 -34.25
CA GLN A 206 -3.90 -23.59 -34.07
C GLN A 206 -5.29 -24.20 -33.84
N TYR A 207 -6.12 -23.56 -33.01
CA TYR A 207 -7.49 -24.00 -32.75
C TYR A 207 -8.38 -23.94 -34.00
N LEU A 208 -8.17 -22.93 -34.86
CA LEU A 208 -8.88 -22.78 -36.14
C LEU A 208 -8.31 -23.64 -37.27
N GLU A 209 -7.19 -24.34 -37.02
CA GLU A 209 -6.44 -25.09 -38.03
C GLU A 209 -5.95 -24.21 -39.20
N ILE A 210 -5.67 -22.93 -38.94
CA ILE A 210 -5.17 -21.97 -39.94
C ILE A 210 -3.64 -21.89 -39.84
N PRO A 211 -2.89 -22.20 -40.91
CA PRO A 211 -1.44 -22.00 -40.93
C PRO A 211 -1.04 -20.53 -40.82
N GLU A 212 0.04 -20.23 -40.09
CA GLU A 212 0.57 -18.87 -39.93
C GLU A 212 0.82 -18.15 -41.27
N GLU A 213 1.29 -18.88 -42.28
CA GLU A 213 1.53 -18.35 -43.63
C GLU A 213 0.23 -17.92 -44.32
N GLU A 214 -0.83 -18.73 -44.18
CA GLU A 214 -2.15 -18.42 -44.72
C GLU A 214 -2.78 -17.23 -44.01
N TYR A 215 -2.71 -17.22 -42.67
CA TYR A 215 -3.15 -16.09 -41.84
C TYR A 215 -2.46 -14.79 -42.27
N THR A 216 -1.13 -14.81 -42.35
CA THR A 216 -0.32 -13.63 -42.70
C THR A 216 -0.66 -13.13 -44.10
N ALA A 217 -0.83 -14.04 -45.08
CA ALA A 217 -1.19 -13.67 -46.44
C ALA A 217 -2.58 -13.03 -46.51
N ASN A 218 -3.56 -13.56 -45.77
CA ASN A 218 -4.91 -13.00 -45.71
C ASN A 218 -4.96 -11.67 -44.97
N LEU A 219 -4.22 -11.56 -43.86
CA LEU A 219 -4.11 -10.31 -43.11
C LEU A 219 -3.54 -9.18 -43.98
N LYS A 220 -2.45 -9.43 -44.71
CA LYS A 220 -1.86 -8.44 -45.63
C LYS A 220 -2.88 -7.94 -46.66
N LYS A 221 -3.61 -8.85 -47.31
CA LYS A 221 -4.66 -8.51 -48.28
C LYS A 221 -5.77 -7.68 -47.65
N ALA A 222 -6.22 -8.07 -46.46
CA ALA A 222 -7.29 -7.39 -45.74
C ALA A 222 -6.88 -5.97 -45.32
N MET A 223 -5.64 -5.79 -44.82
CA MET A 223 -5.11 -4.49 -44.42
C MET A 223 -4.88 -3.55 -45.61
N ILE A 224 -4.37 -4.05 -46.74
CA ILE A 224 -4.25 -3.28 -47.98
C ILE A 224 -5.64 -2.87 -48.47
N SER A 225 -6.61 -3.78 -48.48
CA SER A 225 -7.97 -3.49 -48.93
C SER A 225 -8.64 -2.44 -48.03
N ALA A 226 -8.50 -2.58 -46.70
CA ALA A 226 -9.00 -1.61 -45.74
C ALA A 226 -8.36 -0.22 -45.93
N TYR A 227 -7.07 -0.15 -46.25
CA TYR A 227 -6.41 1.10 -46.59
C TYR A 227 -6.96 1.71 -47.89
N LEU A 228 -7.02 0.93 -48.97
CA LEU A 228 -7.42 1.41 -50.31
C LEU A 228 -8.84 1.94 -50.31
N ASP A 229 -9.78 1.23 -49.68
CA ASP A 229 -11.17 1.68 -49.57
C ASP A 229 -11.26 3.06 -48.91
N ARG A 230 -10.42 3.33 -47.90
CA ARG A 230 -10.37 4.65 -47.24
C ARG A 230 -9.66 5.70 -48.09
N TYR A 231 -8.54 5.33 -48.71
CA TYR A 231 -7.77 6.21 -49.59
C TYR A 231 -8.66 6.77 -50.71
N TYR A 232 -9.41 5.90 -51.38
CA TYR A 232 -10.32 6.29 -52.46
C TYR A 232 -11.63 6.92 -51.97
N GLN A 233 -12.10 6.58 -50.76
CA GLN A 233 -13.28 7.23 -50.17
C GLN A 233 -13.02 8.70 -49.77
N TYR A 234 -11.79 9.04 -49.34
CA TYR A 234 -11.53 10.33 -48.68
C TYR A 234 -10.47 11.22 -49.35
N ILE A 235 -9.49 10.68 -50.10
CA ILE A 235 -8.21 11.39 -50.30
C ILE A 235 -7.67 11.38 -51.74
N GLY A 236 -8.34 10.75 -52.72
CA GLY A 236 -7.80 10.53 -54.07
C GLY A 236 -7.23 11.74 -54.84
N GLU A 237 -7.36 12.99 -54.37
CA GLU A 237 -6.83 14.19 -55.02
C GLU A 237 -5.70 14.95 -54.27
N VAL A 238 -5.30 14.60 -53.03
CA VAL A 238 -4.41 15.49 -52.21
C VAL A 238 -3.06 14.87 -51.80
N VAL A 239 -2.85 13.57 -52.00
CA VAL A 239 -1.66 12.83 -51.54
C VAL A 239 -0.83 12.33 -52.71
N SER A 240 0.50 12.35 -52.57
CA SER A 240 1.40 11.84 -53.60
C SER A 240 1.35 10.30 -53.67
N GLU A 241 1.57 9.74 -54.86
CA GLU A 241 1.64 8.28 -55.04
C GLU A 241 2.72 7.64 -54.13
N GLU A 242 3.84 8.32 -53.92
CA GLU A 242 4.90 7.86 -53.03
C GLU A 242 4.44 7.76 -51.57
N ASP A 243 3.73 8.77 -51.07
CA ASP A 243 3.20 8.75 -49.70
C ASP A 243 2.13 7.67 -49.53
N ALA A 244 1.34 7.42 -50.57
CA ALA A 244 0.35 6.33 -50.58
C ALA A 244 1.03 4.95 -50.53
N VAL A 245 2.07 4.72 -51.35
CA VAL A 245 2.90 3.49 -51.31
C VAL A 245 3.53 3.31 -49.93
N ASN A 246 4.10 4.38 -49.36
CA ASN A 246 4.74 4.33 -48.03
C ASN A 246 3.72 4.01 -46.92
N ALA A 247 2.52 4.57 -46.98
CA ALA A 247 1.46 4.25 -46.04
C ALA A 247 1.00 2.78 -46.16
N MET A 248 0.82 2.28 -47.38
CA MET A 248 0.51 0.85 -47.61
C MET A 248 1.61 -0.08 -47.11
N ALA A 249 2.87 0.27 -47.34
CA ALA A 249 4.01 -0.51 -46.87
C ALA A 249 4.03 -0.61 -45.34
N ARG A 250 3.73 0.50 -44.64
CA ARG A 250 3.58 0.51 -43.17
C ARG A 250 2.44 -0.39 -42.70
N ASN A 251 1.33 -0.47 -43.44
CA ASN A 251 0.20 -1.32 -43.07
C ASN A 251 0.54 -2.81 -43.09
N ILE A 252 1.49 -3.24 -43.91
CA ILE A 252 1.90 -4.64 -44.04
C ILE A 252 3.31 -4.93 -43.53
N SER A 253 3.91 -4.00 -42.81
CA SER A 253 5.22 -4.21 -42.17
C SER A 253 5.12 -5.31 -41.12
N TYR A 254 6.22 -6.01 -40.89
CA TYR A 254 6.32 -7.07 -39.90
C TYR A 254 5.82 -6.61 -38.53
N ASP A 255 6.23 -5.43 -38.07
CA ASP A 255 5.84 -4.93 -36.74
C ASP A 255 4.35 -4.69 -36.63
N ASN A 256 3.74 -4.07 -37.64
CA ASN A 256 2.30 -3.83 -37.63
C ASN A 256 1.49 -5.14 -37.66
N LEU A 257 1.94 -6.12 -38.44
CA LEU A 257 1.30 -7.43 -38.51
C LEU A 257 1.48 -8.22 -37.20
N GLN A 258 2.63 -8.08 -36.54
CA GLN A 258 2.89 -8.73 -35.25
C GLN A 258 2.06 -8.13 -34.12
N GLU A 259 1.90 -6.81 -34.09
CA GLU A 259 1.09 -6.08 -33.11
C GLU A 259 -0.42 -6.21 -33.35
N THR A 260 -0.83 -6.78 -34.47
CA THR A 260 -2.25 -6.98 -34.79
C THR A 260 -2.81 -8.18 -34.02
N ASP A 261 -3.74 -7.89 -33.10
CA ASP A 261 -4.41 -8.88 -32.29
C ASP A 261 -5.58 -9.55 -33.03
N ALA A 262 -5.70 -10.88 -32.86
CA ALA A 262 -6.76 -11.69 -33.44
C ALA A 262 -7.84 -12.06 -32.42
N PHE A 263 -9.10 -12.10 -32.85
CA PHE A 263 -10.26 -12.46 -32.02
C PHE A 263 -11.34 -13.17 -32.83
N LEU A 264 -12.31 -13.77 -32.14
CA LEU A 264 -13.49 -14.36 -32.74
C LEU A 264 -14.72 -13.47 -32.56
N ASN A 265 -15.46 -13.22 -33.64
CA ASN A 265 -16.71 -12.47 -33.58
C ASN A 265 -17.89 -13.35 -33.09
N GLU A 266 -19.11 -12.79 -33.10
CA GLU A 266 -20.33 -13.49 -32.65
C GLU A 266 -20.69 -14.70 -33.54
N ASP A 267 -20.32 -14.65 -34.82
CA ASP A 267 -20.50 -15.74 -35.78
C ASP A 267 -19.38 -16.80 -35.69
N GLY A 268 -18.39 -16.58 -34.82
CA GLY A 268 -17.22 -17.44 -34.66
C GLY A 268 -16.18 -17.27 -35.75
N GLU A 269 -16.29 -16.22 -36.57
CA GLU A 269 -15.35 -15.89 -37.64
C GLU A 269 -14.09 -15.23 -37.07
N LEU A 270 -12.96 -15.44 -37.75
CA LEU A 270 -11.68 -14.84 -37.39
C LEU A 270 -11.65 -13.37 -37.79
N CYS A 271 -11.42 -12.51 -36.81
CA CYS A 271 -11.26 -11.07 -36.98
C CYS A 271 -9.95 -10.58 -36.37
N VAL A 272 -9.55 -9.36 -36.72
CA VAL A 272 -8.38 -8.69 -36.14
C VAL A 272 -8.69 -7.25 -35.75
N ALA A 273 -8.02 -6.75 -34.72
CA ALA A 273 -7.90 -5.34 -34.42
C ALA A 273 -6.62 -4.81 -35.12
N GLY A 274 -6.75 -4.41 -36.39
CA GLY A 274 -5.62 -4.03 -37.23
C GLY A 274 -5.46 -2.51 -37.32
N ARG A 275 -4.23 -2.03 -37.12
CA ARG A 275 -3.91 -0.60 -37.28
C ARG A 275 -3.67 -0.26 -38.74
N ILE A 276 -4.41 0.75 -39.22
CA ILE A 276 -4.32 1.27 -40.59
C ILE A 276 -3.76 2.69 -40.55
N TYR A 277 -2.55 2.82 -41.05
CA TYR A 277 -1.85 4.07 -41.33
C TYR A 277 -2.31 4.67 -42.65
N THR A 278 -2.53 5.98 -42.64
CA THR A 278 -2.82 6.74 -43.86
C THR A 278 -1.63 7.63 -44.20
N ALA A 279 -1.62 8.22 -45.39
CA ALA A 279 -0.55 9.14 -45.76
C ALA A 279 -0.52 10.41 -44.89
N THR A 280 -1.65 10.78 -44.29
CA THR A 280 -1.80 11.98 -43.47
C THR A 280 -1.81 11.70 -41.97
N ASP A 281 -1.84 10.43 -41.57
CA ASP A 281 -1.90 10.01 -40.17
C ASP A 281 -0.81 8.95 -39.90
N GLU A 282 0.28 9.41 -39.29
CA GLU A 282 1.42 8.57 -38.91
C GLU A 282 1.13 7.68 -37.69
N LYS A 283 0.15 8.03 -36.86
CA LYS A 283 -0.22 7.20 -35.69
C LYS A 283 -1.11 6.03 -36.11
N GLY A 284 -1.88 6.24 -37.19
CA GLY A 284 -2.85 5.27 -37.67
C GLY A 284 -4.07 5.18 -36.75
N ASN A 285 -5.12 4.54 -37.27
CA ASN A 285 -6.32 4.22 -36.49
C ASN A 285 -6.53 2.70 -36.53
N GLU A 286 -6.98 2.13 -35.43
CA GLU A 286 -7.29 0.71 -35.39
C GLU A 286 -8.71 0.46 -35.89
N TYR A 287 -8.87 -0.67 -36.55
CA TYR A 287 -10.13 -1.10 -37.11
C TYR A 287 -10.32 -2.59 -36.88
N LEU A 288 -11.56 -2.98 -36.61
CA LEU A 288 -11.96 -4.37 -36.59
C LEU A 288 -12.15 -4.83 -38.04
N ILE A 289 -11.36 -5.82 -38.46
CA ILE A 289 -11.36 -6.38 -39.82
C ILE A 289 -11.68 -7.86 -39.73
N ASN A 290 -12.74 -8.30 -40.42
CA ASN A 290 -13.12 -9.70 -40.50
C ASN A 290 -12.32 -10.42 -41.58
N LEU A 291 -11.48 -11.38 -41.21
CA LEU A 291 -10.61 -12.08 -42.16
C LEU A 291 -11.32 -13.20 -42.94
N ASP A 292 -12.47 -13.67 -42.46
CA ASP A 292 -13.26 -14.70 -43.16
C ASP A 292 -14.19 -14.08 -44.21
N SER A 293 -14.69 -12.86 -43.96
CA SER A 293 -15.73 -12.22 -44.76
C SER A 293 -15.30 -10.92 -45.45
N TYR A 294 -14.04 -10.47 -45.34
CA TYR A 294 -13.60 -9.24 -46.01
C TYR A 294 -13.71 -9.38 -47.54
N LYS A 295 -13.84 -8.22 -48.18
CA LYS A 295 -13.79 -8.10 -49.64
C LYS A 295 -12.48 -7.43 -50.02
N LEU A 296 -11.85 -7.94 -51.08
CA LEU A 296 -10.78 -7.20 -51.73
C LEU A 296 -11.33 -5.88 -52.25
N SER A 297 -10.57 -4.81 -52.04
CA SER A 297 -10.91 -3.49 -52.60
C SER A 297 -11.02 -3.57 -54.12
N GLU A 298 -11.94 -2.81 -54.71
CA GLU A 298 -12.05 -2.72 -56.17
C GLU A 298 -10.76 -2.16 -56.81
N HIS A 299 -9.96 -1.44 -56.02
CA HIS A 299 -8.69 -0.84 -56.42
C HIS A 299 -7.47 -1.70 -56.09
N TYR A 300 -7.66 -2.94 -55.60
CA TYR A 300 -6.56 -3.78 -55.13
C TYR A 300 -5.50 -4.05 -56.22
N ASP A 301 -5.95 -4.28 -57.47
CA ASP A 301 -5.07 -4.56 -58.60
C ASP A 301 -4.55 -3.29 -59.30
N GLU A 302 -5.11 -2.11 -59.00
CA GLU A 302 -4.74 -0.85 -59.66
C GLU A 302 -3.42 -0.29 -59.12
N PHE A 303 -2.99 -0.76 -57.95
CA PHE A 303 -1.82 -0.25 -57.26
C PHE A 303 -0.58 -1.13 -57.54
N ASP A 304 0.13 -0.84 -58.64
CA ASP A 304 1.36 -1.54 -59.09
C ASP A 304 2.64 -0.99 -58.41
N GLY A 305 2.50 -0.43 -57.20
CA GLY A 305 3.62 0.05 -56.42
C GLY A 305 4.41 -1.12 -55.84
N ASP A 306 5.73 -0.96 -55.72
CA ASP A 306 6.62 -1.92 -55.05
C ASP A 306 6.44 -1.88 -53.52
N VAL A 307 5.23 -2.17 -53.05
CA VAL A 307 4.81 -2.10 -51.65
C VAL A 307 5.56 -3.15 -50.82
N ALA A 308 5.82 -4.33 -51.41
CA ALA A 308 6.51 -5.42 -50.74
C ALA A 308 7.98 -5.09 -50.44
N ASP A 309 8.76 -4.58 -51.41
CA ASP A 309 10.16 -4.23 -51.14
C ASP A 309 10.24 -3.03 -50.20
N ARG A 310 9.27 -2.11 -50.24
CA ARG A 310 9.19 -0.97 -49.31
C ARG A 310 8.89 -1.43 -47.88
N ALA A 311 7.97 -2.37 -47.71
CA ALA A 311 7.68 -2.98 -46.40
C ALA A 311 8.90 -3.74 -45.87
N ALA A 312 9.59 -4.50 -46.72
CA ALA A 312 10.82 -5.20 -46.33
C ALA A 312 11.92 -4.23 -45.86
N LYS A 313 12.07 -3.06 -46.50
CA LYS A 313 13.00 -2.02 -46.03
C LYS A 313 12.61 -1.45 -44.67
N LEU A 314 11.32 -1.20 -44.44
CA LEU A 314 10.84 -0.76 -43.12
C LEU A 314 11.14 -1.81 -42.05
N ASP A 315 10.98 -3.09 -42.39
CA ASP A 315 11.26 -4.21 -41.48
C ASP A 315 12.75 -4.33 -41.16
N GLU A 316 13.64 -4.12 -42.15
CA GLU A 316 15.10 -4.07 -41.93
C GLU A 316 15.50 -2.91 -41.01
N GLU A 317 14.94 -1.72 -41.24
CA GLU A 317 15.18 -0.53 -40.41
C GLU A 317 14.68 -0.75 -38.98
N SER A 318 13.50 -1.34 -38.80
CA SER A 318 12.93 -1.60 -37.48
C SER A 318 13.65 -2.73 -36.75
N ALA A 319 14.13 -3.76 -37.45
CA ALA A 319 14.97 -4.81 -36.88
C ALA A 319 16.30 -4.25 -36.37
N ALA A 320 16.95 -3.38 -37.15
CA ALA A 320 18.16 -2.69 -36.72
C ALA A 320 17.91 -1.81 -35.48
N ALA A 321 16.77 -1.11 -35.43
CA ALA A 321 16.38 -0.31 -34.28
C ALA A 321 16.14 -1.17 -33.02
N ARG A 322 15.47 -2.33 -33.16
CA ARG A 322 15.25 -3.28 -32.07
C ARG A 322 16.54 -3.86 -31.51
N GLN A 323 17.48 -4.28 -32.37
CA GLN A 323 18.78 -4.78 -31.93
C GLN A 323 19.54 -3.71 -31.13
N LYS A 324 19.54 -2.47 -31.62
CA LYS A 324 20.16 -1.36 -30.91
C LYS A 324 19.51 -1.10 -29.55
N ALA A 325 18.18 -1.12 -29.48
CA ALA A 325 17.45 -0.94 -28.23
C ALA A 325 17.72 -2.07 -27.22
N GLU A 326 17.83 -3.31 -27.69
CA GLU A 326 18.18 -4.46 -26.85
C GLU A 326 19.61 -4.34 -26.30
N GLU A 327 20.58 -3.93 -27.13
CA GLU A 327 21.96 -3.66 -26.68
C GLU A 327 22.01 -2.53 -25.64
N GLU A 328 21.26 -1.45 -25.85
CA GLU A 328 21.16 -0.34 -24.89
C GLU A 328 20.49 -0.78 -23.58
N ALA A 329 19.42 -1.58 -23.64
CA ALA A 329 18.73 -2.10 -22.46
C ALA A 329 19.64 -3.03 -21.64
N LYS A 330 20.39 -3.91 -22.30
CA LYS A 330 21.36 -4.79 -21.66
C LYS A 330 22.49 -4.01 -21.01
N ALA A 331 23.03 -2.99 -21.68
CA ALA A 331 24.04 -2.10 -21.10
C ALA A 331 23.51 -1.34 -19.86
N ALA A 332 22.24 -0.92 -19.89
CA ALA A 332 21.60 -0.26 -18.75
C ALA A 332 21.36 -1.22 -17.57
N GLU A 333 21.02 -2.48 -17.83
CA GLU A 333 20.90 -3.52 -16.79
C GLU A 333 22.25 -3.84 -16.16
N GLU A 334 23.30 -4.01 -16.97
CA GLU A 334 24.67 -4.22 -16.49
C GLU A 334 25.16 -3.03 -15.64
N ALA A 335 24.83 -1.79 -16.04
CA ALA A 335 25.15 -0.60 -15.25
C ALA A 335 24.41 -0.58 -13.89
N LYS A 336 23.13 -0.95 -13.85
CA LYS A 336 22.36 -1.05 -12.61
C LYS A 336 22.89 -2.15 -11.69
N ALA A 337 23.28 -3.29 -12.25
CA ALA A 337 23.89 -4.38 -11.49
C ALA A 337 25.21 -3.95 -10.86
N ALA A 338 26.07 -3.24 -11.62
CA ALA A 338 27.32 -2.68 -11.11
C ALA A 338 27.10 -1.61 -10.01
N GLU A 339 26.07 -0.77 -10.15
CA GLU A 339 25.69 0.20 -9.12
C GLU A 339 25.19 -0.48 -7.84
N GLU A 340 24.37 -1.52 -7.96
CA GLU A 340 23.88 -2.28 -6.82
C GLU A 340 25.02 -3.02 -6.09
N GLU A 341 25.97 -3.59 -6.84
CA GLU A 341 27.17 -4.22 -6.28
C GLU A 341 28.03 -3.20 -5.53
N ALA A 342 28.31 -2.04 -6.14
CA ALA A 342 29.05 -0.95 -5.48
C ALA A 342 28.33 -0.43 -4.22
N ARG A 343 26.99 -0.37 -4.23
CA ARG A 343 26.21 0.00 -3.05
C ARG A 343 26.34 -1.02 -1.92
N LYS A 344 26.28 -2.32 -2.25
CA LYS A 344 26.45 -3.41 -1.27
C LYS A 344 27.85 -3.42 -0.67
N GLU A 345 28.88 -3.19 -1.47
CA GLU A 345 30.26 -3.08 -0.96
C GLU A 345 30.42 -1.89 -0.01
N ALA A 346 29.88 -0.73 -0.38
CA ALA A 346 29.92 0.47 0.47
C ALA A 346 29.14 0.29 1.78
N GLU A 347 27.98 -0.39 1.74
CA GLU A 347 27.18 -0.70 2.93
C GLU A 347 27.90 -1.67 3.87
N GLN A 348 28.52 -2.74 3.34
CA GLN A 348 29.32 -3.67 4.12
C GLN A 348 30.56 -3.03 4.74
N GLU A 349 31.23 -2.12 4.03
CA GLU A 349 32.38 -1.39 4.58
C GLU A 349 31.96 -0.43 5.70
N ALA A 350 30.81 0.23 5.54
CA ALA A 350 30.24 1.10 6.57
C ALA A 350 29.82 0.31 7.82
N GLU A 351 29.20 -0.86 7.66
CA GLU A 351 28.81 -1.74 8.76
C GLU A 351 30.02 -2.27 9.53
N LYS A 352 31.06 -2.73 8.83
CA LYS A 352 32.33 -3.16 9.47
C LYS A 352 33.00 -2.05 10.27
N LYS A 353 33.02 -0.82 9.74
CA LYS A 353 33.58 0.34 10.45
C LYS A 353 32.76 0.72 11.68
N ALA A 354 31.44 0.61 11.60
CA ALA A 354 30.55 0.86 12.74
C ALA A 354 30.71 -0.21 13.83
N GLU A 355 30.83 -1.49 13.45
CA GLU A 355 31.05 -2.60 14.39
C GLU A 355 32.41 -2.50 15.09
N GLU A 356 33.49 -2.23 14.35
CA GLU A 356 34.84 -2.07 14.92
C GLU A 356 34.92 -0.86 15.87
N GLN A 357 34.19 0.22 15.58
CA GLN A 357 34.12 1.37 16.48
C GLN A 357 33.31 1.06 17.75
N ALA A 358 32.18 0.37 17.62
CA ALA A 358 31.36 -0.05 18.77
C ALA A 358 32.12 -1.03 19.68
N GLU A 359 32.92 -1.94 19.12
CA GLU A 359 33.74 -2.88 19.89
C GLU A 359 34.85 -2.14 20.66
N LYS A 360 35.52 -1.16 20.03
CA LYS A 360 36.53 -0.32 20.70
C LYS A 360 35.94 0.53 21.82
N GLU A 361 34.77 1.13 21.61
CA GLU A 361 34.08 1.92 22.65
C GLU A 361 33.65 1.02 23.81
N ALA A 362 33.14 -0.19 23.55
CA ALA A 362 32.79 -1.17 24.57
C ALA A 362 34.01 -1.69 25.36
N GLU A 363 35.14 -1.95 24.70
CA GLU A 363 36.38 -2.39 25.36
C GLU A 363 36.98 -1.26 26.23
N GLU A 364 36.94 -0.01 25.75
CA GLU A 364 37.42 1.15 26.52
C GLU A 364 36.53 1.43 27.74
N GLU A 365 35.21 1.29 27.60
CA GLU A 365 34.27 1.43 28.71
C GLU A 365 34.42 0.30 29.75
N ALA A 366 34.68 -0.93 29.30
CA ALA A 366 34.98 -2.07 30.18
C ALA A 366 36.28 -1.85 30.98
N LYS A 367 37.36 -1.39 30.33
CA LYS A 367 38.62 -1.04 31.01
C LYS A 367 38.45 0.09 32.02
N LYS A 368 37.68 1.13 31.68
CA LYS A 368 37.37 2.23 32.61
C LYS A 368 36.58 1.74 33.83
N LYS A 369 35.60 0.84 33.63
CA LYS A 369 34.83 0.25 34.74
C LYS A 369 35.69 -0.61 35.65
N GLU A 370 36.59 -1.45 35.10
CA GLU A 370 37.53 -2.24 35.92
C GLU A 370 38.53 -1.36 36.69
N GLU A 371 39.05 -0.30 36.06
CA GLU A 371 39.98 0.63 36.72
C GLU A 371 39.28 1.46 37.83
N GLU A 372 38.05 1.90 37.61
CA GLU A 372 37.24 2.60 38.61
C GLU A 372 36.88 1.68 39.78
N GLN A 373 36.56 0.41 39.50
CA GLN A 373 36.22 -0.57 40.53
C GLN A 373 37.43 -0.96 41.37
N ALA A 374 38.62 -1.13 40.76
CA ALA A 374 39.88 -1.33 41.48
C ALA A 374 40.26 -0.13 42.36
N LYS A 375 39.99 1.10 41.89
CA LYS A 375 40.24 2.32 42.66
C LYS A 375 39.26 2.47 43.83
N LYS A 376 37.98 2.12 43.64
CA LYS A 376 36.96 2.09 44.71
C LYS A 376 37.28 1.05 45.77
N GLU A 377 37.72 -0.16 45.39
CA GLU A 377 38.11 -1.19 46.37
C GLU A 377 39.37 -0.81 47.16
N ALA A 378 40.33 -0.13 46.53
CA ALA A 378 41.51 0.41 47.21
C ALA A 378 41.16 1.55 48.18
N GLU A 379 40.24 2.44 47.79
CA GLU A 379 39.77 3.54 48.64
C GLU A 379 38.89 3.03 49.80
N GLU A 380 38.08 1.98 49.58
CA GLU A 380 37.26 1.37 50.62
C GLU A 380 38.12 0.61 51.64
N LYS A 381 39.20 -0.07 51.21
CA LYS A 381 40.18 -0.67 52.13
C LYS A 381 40.93 0.39 52.94
N ALA A 382 41.29 1.51 52.34
CA ALA A 382 41.92 2.62 53.06
C ALA A 382 40.96 3.28 54.06
N LYS A 383 39.68 3.45 53.70
CA LYS A 383 38.65 3.97 54.62
C LYS A 383 38.35 3.00 55.76
N LYS A 384 38.33 1.69 55.52
CA LYS A 384 38.14 0.67 56.58
C LYS A 384 39.30 0.63 57.57
N GLU A 385 40.55 0.77 57.13
CA GLU A 385 41.69 0.88 58.05
C GLU A 385 41.72 2.20 58.84
N GLU A 386 41.26 3.32 58.24
CA GLU A 386 41.15 4.60 58.94
C GLU A 386 39.96 4.62 59.93
N GLU A 387 38.84 3.96 59.60
CA GLU A 387 37.69 3.82 60.47
C GLU A 387 37.95 2.86 61.64
N GLU A 388 38.73 1.78 61.46
CA GLU A 388 39.19 0.93 62.56
C GLU A 388 40.15 1.67 63.50
N LYS A 389 41.06 2.51 62.97
CA LYS A 389 41.90 3.37 63.80
C LYS A 389 41.09 4.42 64.57
N LYS A 390 40.07 5.02 63.95
CA LYS A 390 39.17 5.97 64.62
C LYS A 390 38.30 5.28 65.68
N LYS A 391 37.79 4.07 65.44
CA LYS A 391 37.01 3.32 66.45
C LYS A 391 37.88 2.88 67.64
N ALA A 392 39.17 2.57 67.43
CA ALA A 392 40.09 2.25 68.52
C ALA A 392 40.49 3.47 69.37
N GLU A 393 40.58 4.67 68.77
CA GLU A 393 40.78 5.93 69.52
C GLU A 393 39.49 6.42 70.21
N GLU A 394 38.34 6.28 69.55
CA GLU A 394 37.05 6.71 70.09
C GLU A 394 36.58 5.83 71.26
N GLU A 395 36.88 4.53 71.27
CA GLU A 395 36.59 3.66 72.42
C GLU A 395 37.45 3.99 73.65
N LYS A 396 38.68 4.47 73.43
CA LYS A 396 39.56 4.96 74.51
C LYS A 396 39.09 6.30 75.06
N ALA A 397 38.58 7.19 74.20
CA ALA A 397 38.01 8.48 74.61
C ALA A 397 36.63 8.34 75.28
N LYS A 398 35.80 7.36 74.87
CA LYS A 398 34.49 7.09 75.50
C LYS A 398 34.60 6.57 76.93
N LYS A 399 35.61 5.76 77.26
CA LYS A 399 35.83 5.29 78.64
C LYS A 399 36.28 6.41 79.59
N GLU A 400 36.99 7.43 79.11
CA GLU A 400 37.36 8.61 79.93
C GLU A 400 36.25 9.68 80.01
N ALA A 401 35.36 9.74 79.01
CA ALA A 401 34.24 10.69 78.99
C ALA A 401 33.00 10.18 79.77
N GLU A 402 32.77 8.87 79.82
CA GLU A 402 31.64 8.26 80.54
C GLU A 402 31.80 8.36 82.08
N GLU A 403 33.03 8.47 82.57
CA GLU A 403 33.30 8.70 84.00
C GLU A 403 33.01 10.16 84.43
N LYS A 404 33.18 11.13 83.52
CA LYS A 404 32.86 12.55 83.81
C LYS A 404 31.37 12.89 83.60
N LYS A 405 30.66 12.14 82.76
CA LYS A 405 29.23 12.39 82.47
C LYS A 405 28.26 11.97 83.58
N LYS A 406 28.62 10.96 84.40
CA LYS A 406 27.82 10.55 85.56
C LYS A 406 27.83 11.57 86.71
N GLU A 407 28.74 12.54 86.70
CA GLU A 407 28.83 13.59 87.73
C GLU A 407 28.06 14.87 87.34
N GLU A 408 27.81 15.12 86.05
CA GLU A 408 27.06 16.29 85.57
C GLU A 408 25.57 16.03 85.29
N GLU A 409 25.15 14.80 84.99
CA GLU A 409 23.72 14.45 84.73
C GLU A 409 22.80 14.50 85.96
N LYS A 410 23.35 14.85 87.14
CA LYS A 410 22.56 15.13 88.35
C LYS A 410 22.12 16.60 88.48
N LYS A 411 22.46 17.45 87.50
CA LYS A 411 21.98 18.84 87.40
C LYS A 411 21.43 19.04 86.00
N LYS A 412 20.17 19.45 85.88
CA LYS A 412 19.42 19.71 84.63
C LYS A 412 18.63 18.50 84.12
N GLU A 413 18.08 17.66 84.99
CA GLU A 413 16.66 17.81 85.36
C GLU A 413 16.27 19.29 85.49
N GLU A 414 15.32 19.74 84.66
CA GLU A 414 14.94 21.14 84.36
C GLU A 414 15.68 21.78 83.18
N GLU A 415 15.27 21.45 81.97
CA GLU A 415 14.59 22.45 81.14
C GLU A 415 13.91 21.74 79.96
N LYS A 416 12.59 21.92 79.89
CA LYS A 416 11.87 22.36 78.68
C LYS A 416 12.58 22.07 77.36
N LYS A 417 11.96 21.50 76.34
CA LYS A 417 10.55 21.37 75.96
C LYS A 417 10.63 20.81 74.53
N GLU A 418 9.49 20.38 74.03
CA GLU A 418 9.03 20.60 72.65
C GLU A 418 10.07 20.63 71.54
N GLU A 419 10.02 19.60 70.71
CA GLU A 419 9.79 19.65 69.26
C GLU A 419 9.81 18.17 68.84
N GLU A 420 8.95 17.59 68.02
CA GLU A 420 7.91 18.04 67.11
C GLU A 420 7.47 16.69 66.50
N TRP A 421 6.22 16.24 66.68
CA TRP A 421 5.75 15.05 65.94
C TRP A 421 4.60 15.42 65.03
N SER A 422 4.87 15.25 63.74
CA SER A 422 4.06 15.60 62.59
C SER A 422 2.89 14.63 62.42
N TYR A 423 1.71 15.20 62.24
CA TYR A 423 0.47 14.49 61.93
C TYR A 423 0.40 14.20 60.42
N THR A 424 0.05 12.97 60.04
CA THR A 424 -0.05 12.48 58.66
C THR A 424 -1.42 11.83 58.39
N ALA A 425 -1.70 11.55 57.11
CA ALA A 425 -2.91 11.04 56.46
C ALA A 425 -3.71 9.89 57.13
N ASN A 426 -3.26 9.35 58.26
CA ASN A 426 -4.00 8.38 59.06
C ASN A 426 -5.27 8.95 59.70
N ASP A 427 -5.33 10.26 59.96
CA ASP A 427 -6.54 10.90 60.51
C ASP A 427 -7.72 10.92 59.52
N ALA A 428 -7.44 10.98 58.22
CA ALA A 428 -8.49 10.92 57.19
C ALA A 428 -9.03 9.49 57.01
N MET A 429 -8.20 8.47 57.27
CA MET A 429 -8.61 7.05 57.23
C MET A 429 -9.39 6.63 58.49
N LEU A 430 -9.01 7.14 59.67
CA LEU A 430 -9.71 6.85 60.93
C LEU A 430 -11.13 7.43 60.98
N MET A 431 -11.43 8.51 60.24
CA MET A 431 -12.80 9.03 60.13
C MET A 431 -13.68 8.24 59.14
N ALA A 432 -13.10 7.40 58.29
CA ALA A 432 -13.85 6.54 57.36
C ALA A 432 -14.33 5.22 58.01
N GLU A 433 -13.70 4.78 59.12
CA GLU A 433 -14.11 3.59 59.88
C GLU A 433 -15.47 3.78 60.58
N ASP A 434 -15.90 5.01 60.83
CA ASP A 434 -17.15 5.30 61.58
C ASP A 434 -18.43 5.18 60.73
N TYR A 435 -18.33 4.80 59.45
CA TYR A 435 -19.45 4.92 58.48
C TYR A 435 -19.75 3.68 57.62
N TRP A 436 -19.49 2.46 58.09
CA TRP A 436 -19.84 1.19 57.40
C TRP A 436 -21.34 0.82 57.38
N GLY A 437 -22.23 1.82 57.34
CA GLY A 437 -23.69 1.62 57.35
C GLY A 437 -24.46 2.04 56.09
N HIS A 438 -23.81 2.59 55.06
CA HIS A 438 -24.51 3.15 53.89
C HIS A 438 -24.32 2.30 52.62
N TYR A 439 -25.39 2.21 51.82
CA TYR A 439 -25.51 1.37 50.62
C TYR A 439 -24.39 1.62 49.59
N PRO A 440 -23.91 0.57 48.86
CA PRO A 440 -22.90 0.73 47.83
C PRO A 440 -23.41 1.60 46.66
N GLY A 441 -22.62 2.60 46.26
CA GLY A 441 -22.82 3.35 45.00
C GLY A 441 -23.08 4.85 45.09
N GLN A 442 -22.95 5.50 46.25
CA GLN A 442 -22.99 6.97 46.34
C GLN A 442 -21.63 7.53 46.81
N PRO A 443 -21.07 8.55 46.14
CA PRO A 443 -19.83 9.19 46.58
C PRO A 443 -20.03 9.90 47.91
N VAL A 444 -19.01 9.85 48.75
CA VAL A 444 -18.91 10.67 49.96
C VAL A 444 -17.82 11.70 49.74
N GLU A 445 -18.20 12.98 49.77
CA GLU A 445 -17.27 14.11 49.64
C GLU A 445 -16.87 14.63 51.02
N GLY A 446 -15.57 14.85 51.21
CA GLY A 446 -15.01 15.49 52.39
C GLY A 446 -14.14 16.69 52.02
N LYS A 447 -14.21 17.76 52.81
CA LYS A 447 -13.39 18.97 52.61
C LYS A 447 -12.65 19.37 53.87
N SER A 448 -11.37 19.68 53.71
CA SER A 448 -10.54 20.36 54.70
C SER A 448 -10.06 21.69 54.14
N SER A 449 -9.37 22.49 54.94
CA SER A 449 -8.79 23.77 54.48
C SER A 449 -7.72 23.61 53.39
N LYS A 450 -7.18 22.41 53.18
CA LYS A 450 -6.07 22.14 52.25
C LYS A 450 -6.43 21.15 51.14
N TYR A 451 -7.30 20.18 51.42
CA TYR A 451 -7.65 19.12 50.47
C TYR A 451 -9.17 18.93 50.37
N THR A 452 -9.62 18.62 49.16
CA THR A 452 -10.92 17.97 48.90
C THR A 452 -10.69 16.52 48.51
N TYR A 453 -11.51 15.61 49.03
CA TYR A 453 -11.44 14.20 48.66
C TYR A 453 -12.82 13.59 48.41
N ASP A 454 -12.84 12.67 47.45
CA ASP A 454 -14.02 11.88 47.09
C ASP A 454 -13.68 10.39 47.25
N VAL A 455 -14.53 9.68 47.99
CA VAL A 455 -14.40 8.23 48.20
C VAL A 455 -15.52 7.50 47.48
N PHE A 456 -15.15 6.54 46.62
CA PHE A 456 -16.08 5.62 45.97
C PHE A 456 -15.79 4.18 46.41
N VAL A 457 -16.80 3.50 46.96
CA VAL A 457 -16.69 2.10 47.38
C VAL A 457 -17.55 1.22 46.47
N TYR A 458 -16.91 0.25 45.83
CA TYR A 458 -17.57 -0.73 44.97
C TYR A 458 -17.42 -2.14 45.55
N GLN A 459 -18.51 -2.91 45.50
CA GLN A 459 -18.46 -4.33 45.82
C GLN A 459 -17.80 -5.09 44.66
N TYR A 460 -16.79 -5.90 44.99
CA TYR A 460 -16.04 -6.66 43.98
C TYR A 460 -16.98 -7.61 43.22
N PRO A 461 -16.83 -7.81 41.89
CA PRO A 461 -17.85 -8.42 41.02
C PRO A 461 -18.19 -9.90 41.30
N SER A 462 -17.55 -10.55 42.27
CA SER A 462 -17.97 -11.86 42.76
C SER A 462 -18.77 -11.69 44.05
N LYS A 463 -20.04 -12.15 44.06
CA LYS A 463 -20.95 -12.06 45.22
C LYS A 463 -20.38 -12.68 46.51
N ASP A 464 -19.38 -13.55 46.40
CA ASP A 464 -18.75 -14.24 47.52
C ASP A 464 -17.37 -13.68 47.89
N SER A 465 -16.91 -12.60 47.22
CA SER A 465 -15.63 -11.97 47.57
C SER A 465 -15.77 -11.16 48.87
N PRO A 466 -14.92 -11.40 49.87
CA PRO A 466 -14.93 -10.63 51.11
C PRO A 466 -14.16 -9.31 50.97
N TYR A 467 -13.94 -8.80 49.75
CA TYR A 467 -13.18 -7.58 49.49
C TYR A 467 -14.04 -6.50 48.82
N TYR A 468 -13.76 -5.24 49.15
CA TYR A 468 -14.26 -4.06 48.46
C TYR A 468 -13.13 -3.38 47.69
N LEU A 469 -13.47 -2.81 46.54
CA LEU A 469 -12.58 -1.92 45.82
C LEU A 469 -12.94 -0.48 46.19
N VAL A 470 -11.97 0.25 46.73
CA VAL A 470 -12.13 1.65 47.14
C VAL A 470 -11.29 2.52 46.22
N TYR A 471 -11.92 3.50 45.58
CA TYR A 471 -11.26 4.55 44.85
C TYR A 471 -11.25 5.82 45.68
N LEU A 472 -10.08 6.43 45.78
CA LEU A 472 -9.86 7.69 46.48
C LEU A 472 -9.26 8.71 45.51
N CYS A 473 -9.96 9.83 45.34
CA CYS A 473 -9.42 10.99 44.64
C CYS A 473 -9.15 12.09 45.66
N ILE A 474 -7.94 12.63 45.69
CA ILE A 474 -7.56 13.76 46.54
C ILE A 474 -7.09 14.90 45.66
N SER A 475 -7.70 16.07 45.80
CA SER A 475 -7.24 17.31 45.17
C SER A 475 -6.56 18.20 46.22
N ASP A 476 -5.31 18.58 45.96
CA ASP A 476 -4.55 19.55 46.76
C ASP A 476 -4.74 20.95 46.17
N HIS A 477 -5.44 21.82 46.90
CA HIS A 477 -5.76 23.17 46.44
C HIS A 477 -4.55 24.10 46.38
N GLU A 478 -3.47 23.80 47.13
CA GLU A 478 -2.27 24.65 47.14
C GLU A 478 -1.34 24.34 45.98
N LYS A 479 -1.33 23.10 45.51
CA LYS A 479 -0.46 22.63 44.42
C LYS A 479 -1.17 22.52 43.08
N ASP A 480 -2.50 22.66 43.06
CA ASP A 480 -3.36 22.47 41.89
C ASP A 480 -3.15 21.09 41.22
N THR A 481 -3.01 20.05 42.05
CA THR A 481 -2.78 18.67 41.63
C THR A 481 -3.87 17.75 42.15
N VAL A 482 -4.29 16.80 41.32
CA VAL A 482 -5.23 15.73 41.68
C VAL A 482 -4.50 14.40 41.63
N ASN A 483 -4.50 13.67 42.74
CA ASN A 483 -3.97 12.31 42.81
C ASN A 483 -5.14 11.35 42.98
N ALA A 484 -5.14 10.28 42.20
CA ALA A 484 -6.14 9.22 42.29
C ALA A 484 -5.45 7.89 42.61
N GLY A 485 -6.01 7.14 43.54
CA GLY A 485 -5.52 5.82 43.89
C GLY A 485 -6.68 4.85 44.09
N CYS A 486 -6.41 3.58 43.86
CA CYS A 486 -7.33 2.52 44.25
C CYS A 486 -6.67 1.54 45.21
N VAL A 487 -7.46 1.06 46.15
CA VAL A 487 -7.05 0.05 47.13
C VAL A 487 -8.11 -1.03 47.23
N THR A 488 -7.65 -2.27 47.34
CA THR A 488 -8.53 -3.41 47.65
C THR A 488 -8.47 -3.68 49.14
N VAL A 489 -9.63 -3.62 49.81
CA VAL A 489 -9.74 -3.69 51.28
C VAL A 489 -10.62 -4.86 51.68
N HIS A 490 -10.19 -5.65 52.66
CA HIS A 490 -10.98 -6.76 53.16
C HIS A 490 -12.17 -6.24 54.01
N ALA A 491 -13.39 -6.61 53.60
CA ALA A 491 -14.67 -6.15 54.13
C ALA A 491 -14.89 -6.34 55.63
N LYS A 492 -14.21 -7.33 56.24
CA LYS A 492 -14.38 -7.66 57.67
C LYS A 492 -13.23 -7.21 58.56
N THR A 493 -12.02 -7.11 58.01
CA THR A 493 -10.81 -6.82 58.81
C THR A 493 -10.21 -5.45 58.52
N GLY A 494 -10.61 -4.78 57.43
CA GLY A 494 -10.05 -3.49 57.02
C GLY A 494 -8.64 -3.58 56.43
N GLU A 495 -8.06 -4.78 56.32
CA GLU A 495 -6.70 -4.95 55.80
C GLU A 495 -6.61 -4.63 54.30
N ILE A 496 -5.66 -3.79 53.94
CA ILE A 496 -5.35 -3.38 52.57
C ILE A 496 -4.43 -4.42 51.94
N GLN A 497 -4.86 -5.01 50.82
CA GLN A 497 -4.08 -6.06 50.15
C GLN A 497 -3.16 -5.52 49.05
N GLU A 498 -3.61 -4.52 48.30
CA GLU A 498 -2.85 -4.00 47.17
C GLU A 498 -3.24 -2.54 46.93
N GLN A 499 -2.24 -1.72 46.60
CA GLN A 499 -2.39 -0.30 46.38
C GLN A 499 -1.67 0.09 45.09
N SER A 500 -2.39 0.69 44.15
CA SER A 500 -1.83 1.30 42.96
C SER A 500 -2.16 2.79 42.95
N TYR A 501 -1.13 3.60 42.74
CA TYR A 501 -1.23 5.04 42.52
C TYR A 501 -0.91 5.33 41.06
N ASP A 502 -1.67 6.22 40.43
CA ASP A 502 -1.33 6.86 39.16
C ASP A 502 -1.07 8.36 39.37
#